data_AF-A0A2M8LPB0-F1
#
_entry.id   AF-A0A2M8LPB0-F1
#
_cell.length_a   1.000
_cell.length_b   1.000
_cell.length_c   1.000
_cell.angle_alpha   90.00
_cell.angle_beta   90.00
_cell.angle_gamma   90.00
#
_symmetry.space_group_name_H-M   'P 1'
#
loop_
_entity.id
_entity.type
_entity.pdbx_description
1 polymer ?
#
loop_
_entity_poly.entity_id
_entity_poly.type
_entity_poly.pdbx_seq_one_letter_code
_entity_poly.pdbx_strand_id
1 'polypeptide(L)'
;MGEPLFRNIETAAALTGYTPTEEDLRGLREWFETYDARSSDPTPENVERMADMAVFPLNLVTDGSDGEPWTGQWDREQYVRTMNAVLGGEAGGDLSFESVRTPFFLSPSMAVVFSSSVMRAGGEEHRMNYADILVRQEGGWVFQTMAQRGWADMLREQKQKQEQAG
;
A
#
# COMPACT_ATOMS: atom_id res chain seq x y z
N MET A 1 -1.58 -12.80 -21.66
CA MET A 1 -0.77 -13.87 -21.04
C MET A 1 -0.57 -13.48 -19.59
N GLY A 2 -1.36 -14.06 -18.67
CA GLY A 2 -1.29 -13.73 -17.25
C GLY A 2 -0.18 -14.53 -16.58
N GLU A 3 1.00 -13.93 -16.44
CA GLU A 3 1.95 -14.37 -15.41
C GLU A 3 1.47 -13.90 -14.04
N PRO A 4 1.67 -14.68 -12.97
CA PRO A 4 0.88 -14.55 -11.77
C PRO A 4 1.25 -13.29 -10.97
N LEU A 5 0.21 -12.66 -10.41
CA LEU A 5 0.32 -11.58 -9.41
C LEU A 5 1.22 -11.95 -8.22
N PHE A 6 1.49 -13.25 -8.00
CA PHE A 6 2.26 -13.79 -6.89
C PHE A 6 3.39 -14.73 -7.36
N ARG A 7 4.63 -14.43 -6.96
CA ARG A 7 5.83 -15.25 -7.20
C ARG A 7 6.30 -15.95 -5.91
N ASN A 8 7.11 -17.01 -6.06
CA ASN A 8 7.95 -17.61 -5.00
C ASN A 8 7.25 -18.15 -3.74
N ILE A 9 6.11 -18.82 -3.91
CA ILE A 9 5.36 -19.44 -2.80
C ILE A 9 6.19 -20.47 -2.02
N GLU A 10 7.04 -21.25 -2.70
CA GLU A 10 7.89 -22.26 -2.04
C GLU A 10 8.89 -21.64 -1.06
N THR A 11 9.55 -20.56 -1.47
CA THR A 11 10.45 -19.80 -0.58
C THR A 11 9.68 -19.19 0.59
N ALA A 12 8.48 -18.66 0.33
CA ALA A 12 7.64 -18.11 1.39
C ALA A 12 7.24 -19.18 2.41
N ALA A 13 6.77 -20.34 1.95
CA ALA A 13 6.36 -21.44 2.82
C ALA A 13 7.53 -21.98 3.66
N ALA A 14 8.74 -22.09 3.08
CA ALA A 14 9.93 -22.50 3.81
C ALA A 14 10.32 -21.49 4.91
N LEU A 15 10.15 -20.19 4.68
CA LEU A 15 10.50 -19.14 5.63
C LEU A 15 9.48 -18.98 6.74
N THR A 16 8.18 -19.10 6.43
CA THR A 16 7.10 -18.82 7.39
C THR A 16 6.54 -20.08 8.05
N GLY A 17 6.84 -21.26 7.50
CA GLY A 17 6.25 -22.52 7.95
C GLY A 17 4.79 -22.71 7.55
N TYR A 18 4.24 -21.82 6.71
CA TYR A 18 2.85 -21.87 6.27
C TYR A 18 2.75 -21.88 4.75
N THR A 19 2.06 -22.89 4.22
CA THR A 19 1.73 -22.96 2.79
C THR A 19 0.33 -22.39 2.58
N PRO A 20 0.17 -21.26 1.88
CA PRO A 20 -1.14 -20.66 1.66
C PRO A 20 -2.01 -21.56 0.78
N THR A 21 -3.31 -21.56 1.06
CA THR A 21 -4.29 -22.24 0.22
C THR A 21 -4.61 -21.41 -1.02
N GLU A 22 -5.28 -22.02 -2.01
CA GLU A 22 -5.80 -21.27 -3.16
C GLU A 22 -6.77 -20.17 -2.75
N GLU A 23 -7.53 -20.37 -1.68
CA GLU A 23 -8.46 -19.38 -1.13
C GLU A 23 -7.72 -18.18 -0.55
N ASP A 24 -6.63 -18.41 0.19
CA ASP A 24 -5.80 -17.34 0.74
C ASP A 24 -5.22 -16.46 -0.36
N LEU A 25 -4.67 -17.11 -1.39
CA LEU A 25 -4.12 -16.42 -2.55
C LEU A 25 -5.22 -15.68 -3.32
N ARG A 26 -6.39 -16.30 -3.53
CA ARG A 26 -7.50 -15.65 -4.23
C ARG A 26 -7.99 -14.42 -3.48
N GLY A 27 -8.24 -14.53 -2.18
CA GLY A 27 -8.70 -13.40 -1.36
C GLY A 27 -7.71 -12.24 -1.35
N LEU A 28 -6.40 -12.53 -1.29
CA LEU A 28 -5.38 -11.49 -1.34
C LEU A 28 -5.29 -10.83 -2.73
N ARG A 29 -5.45 -11.59 -3.83
CA ARG A 29 -5.50 -11.01 -5.19
C ARG A 29 -6.68 -10.07 -5.34
N GLU A 30 -7.88 -10.52 -5.00
CA GLU A 30 -9.12 -9.74 -5.12
C GLU A 30 -9.02 -8.43 -4.31
N TRP A 31 -8.38 -8.48 -3.14
CA TRP A 31 -8.12 -7.30 -2.34
C TRP A 31 -7.23 -6.28 -3.07
N PHE A 32 -6.09 -6.71 -3.62
CA PHE A 32 -5.18 -5.80 -4.34
C PHE A 32 -5.77 -5.31 -5.66
N GLU A 33 -6.50 -6.14 -6.40
CA GLU A 33 -7.20 -5.72 -7.62
C GLU A 33 -8.21 -4.59 -7.29
N THR A 34 -8.93 -4.72 -6.17
CA THR A 34 -9.85 -3.67 -5.70
C THR A 34 -9.10 -2.40 -5.29
N TYR A 35 -7.99 -2.53 -4.57
CA TYR A 35 -7.17 -1.40 -4.12
C TYR A 35 -6.55 -0.64 -5.30
N ASP A 36 -6.01 -1.36 -6.28
CA ASP A 36 -5.38 -0.81 -7.48
C ASP A 36 -6.39 -0.09 -8.37
N ALA A 37 -7.59 -0.67 -8.54
CA ALA A 37 -8.66 -0.02 -9.29
C ALA A 37 -9.07 1.34 -8.68
N ARG A 38 -9.16 1.42 -7.35
CA ARG A 38 -9.45 2.68 -6.64
C ARG A 38 -8.31 3.67 -6.70
N SER A 39 -7.06 3.18 -6.64
CA SER A 39 -5.87 4.03 -6.72
C SER A 39 -5.66 4.62 -8.12
N SER A 40 -6.07 3.91 -9.17
CA SER A 40 -5.95 4.34 -10.56
C SER A 40 -7.01 5.38 -10.97
N ASP A 41 -8.10 5.49 -10.21
CA ASP A 41 -9.15 6.51 -10.38
C ASP A 41 -9.39 7.25 -9.05
N PRO A 42 -8.45 8.11 -8.61
CA PRO A 42 -8.46 8.65 -7.25
C PRO A 42 -9.44 9.82 -7.09
N THR A 43 -10.74 9.51 -7.09
CA THR A 43 -11.79 10.43 -6.64
C THR A 43 -11.80 10.53 -5.11
N PRO A 44 -12.33 11.61 -4.51
CA PRO A 44 -12.50 11.69 -3.05
C PRO A 44 -13.26 10.49 -2.47
N GLU A 45 -14.26 9.97 -3.20
CA GLU A 45 -14.99 8.77 -2.81
C GLU A 45 -14.08 7.53 -2.84
N ASN A 46 -13.31 7.32 -3.92
CA ASN A 46 -12.42 6.16 -4.01
C ASN A 46 -11.33 6.19 -2.93
N VAL A 47 -10.82 7.37 -2.55
CA VAL A 47 -9.87 7.50 -1.43
C VAL A 47 -10.52 7.12 -0.09
N GLU A 48 -11.78 7.52 0.15
CA GLU A 48 -12.54 7.05 1.32
C GLU A 48 -12.75 5.53 1.30
N ARG A 49 -13.04 4.95 0.13
CA ARG A 49 -13.17 3.50 -0.03
C ARG A 49 -11.85 2.75 0.16
N MET A 50 -10.72 3.36 -0.14
CA MET A 50 -9.41 2.79 0.20
C MET A 50 -9.19 2.82 1.72
N ALA A 51 -9.64 3.87 2.40
CA ALA A 51 -9.57 3.97 3.85
C ALA A 51 -10.45 2.90 4.54
N ASP A 52 -11.58 2.49 3.93
CA ASP A 52 -12.40 1.36 4.41
C ASP A 52 -11.67 0.02 4.36
N MET A 53 -10.59 -0.10 3.57
CA MET A 53 -9.78 -1.32 3.46
C MET A 53 -8.64 -1.39 4.48
N ALA A 54 -8.56 -0.41 5.39
CA ALA A 54 -7.49 -0.29 6.37
C ALA A 54 -8.00 -0.50 7.80
N VAL A 55 -7.11 -0.94 8.68
CA VAL A 55 -7.33 -0.90 10.13
C VAL A 55 -6.56 0.26 10.72
N PHE A 56 -7.25 1.12 11.45
CA PHE A 56 -6.66 2.27 12.14
C PHE A 56 -6.43 1.96 13.63
N PRO A 57 -5.32 2.44 14.23
CA PRO A 57 -4.26 3.26 13.60
C PRO A 57 -3.42 2.47 12.58
N LEU A 58 -3.19 3.09 11.42
CA LEU A 58 -2.38 2.55 10.35
C LEU A 58 -0.91 2.90 10.61
N ASN A 59 -0.03 1.91 10.65
CA ASN A 59 1.41 2.17 10.78
C ASN A 59 2.00 2.56 9.42
N LEU A 60 2.88 3.55 9.43
CA LEU A 60 3.67 3.93 8.27
C LEU A 60 5.15 3.96 8.60
N VAL A 61 5.94 3.37 7.69
CA VAL A 61 7.40 3.38 7.71
C VAL A 61 7.90 3.85 6.34
N THR A 62 8.77 4.86 6.31
CA THR A 62 9.36 5.40 5.09
C THR A 62 10.77 5.93 5.32
N ASP A 63 11.54 6.11 4.25
CA ASP A 63 12.80 6.86 4.22
C ASP A 63 12.62 8.25 3.56
N GLY A 64 13.57 9.15 3.83
CA GLY A 64 13.73 10.45 3.18
C GLY A 64 14.89 10.47 2.20
N SER A 65 14.99 11.54 1.42
CA SER A 65 16.11 11.73 0.48
C SER A 65 17.47 11.87 1.18
N ASP A 66 17.46 12.24 2.46
CA ASP A 66 18.61 12.28 3.37
C ASP A 66 18.98 10.91 3.96
N GLY A 67 18.18 9.87 3.69
CA GLY A 67 18.35 8.53 4.25
C GLY A 67 17.81 8.39 5.68
N GLU A 68 17.30 9.47 6.28
CA GLU A 68 16.72 9.41 7.62
C GLU A 68 15.30 8.83 7.55
N PRO A 69 14.95 7.88 8.42
CA PRO A 69 13.62 7.29 8.41
C PRO A 69 12.57 8.27 8.95
N TRP A 70 11.33 8.01 8.57
CA TRP A 70 10.16 8.50 9.27
C TRP A 70 9.26 7.32 9.58
N THR A 71 8.80 7.26 10.82
CA THR A 71 7.82 6.28 11.28
C THR A 71 6.72 6.99 12.02
N GLY A 72 5.48 6.53 11.83
CA GLY A 72 4.35 7.11 12.52
C GLY A 72 3.10 6.27 12.39
N GLN A 73 2.03 6.78 13.00
CA GLN A 73 0.71 6.20 12.90
C GLN A 73 -0.23 7.23 12.31
N TRP A 74 -1.08 6.77 11.41
CA TRP A 74 -2.17 7.56 10.86
C TRP A 74 -3.50 7.12 11.42
N ASP A 75 -4.34 8.08 11.75
CA ASP A 75 -5.78 7.85 11.80
C ASP A 75 -6.39 7.91 10.38
N ARG A 76 -7.69 7.66 10.30
CA ARG A 76 -8.41 7.64 9.02
C ARG A 76 -8.35 8.99 8.30
N GLU A 77 -8.51 10.09 9.03
CA GLU A 77 -8.53 11.43 8.45
C GLU A 77 -7.16 11.78 7.85
N GLN A 78 -6.08 11.45 8.58
CA GLN A 78 -4.71 11.61 8.13
C GLN A 78 -4.43 10.78 6.88
N TYR A 79 -4.91 9.54 6.83
CA TYR A 79 -4.80 8.69 5.64
C TYR A 79 -5.52 9.32 4.44
N VAL A 80 -6.82 9.65 4.57
CA VAL A 80 -7.62 10.23 3.48
C VAL A 80 -6.98 11.52 2.96
N ARG A 81 -6.58 12.43 3.86
CA ARG A 81 -5.93 13.67 3.47
C ARG A 81 -4.61 13.44 2.72
N THR A 82 -3.78 12.53 3.21
CA THR A 82 -2.47 12.26 2.60
C THR A 82 -2.62 11.57 1.26
N MET A 83 -3.51 10.58 1.15
CA MET A 83 -3.76 9.87 -0.11
C MET A 83 -4.38 10.79 -1.16
N ASN A 84 -5.27 11.71 -0.79
CA ASN A 84 -5.75 12.75 -1.71
C ASN A 84 -4.61 13.65 -2.20
N ALA A 85 -3.64 13.99 -1.36
CA ALA A 85 -2.50 14.80 -1.77
C ALA A 85 -1.52 14.04 -2.68
N VAL A 86 -1.30 12.75 -2.41
CA VAL A 86 -0.37 11.90 -3.17
C VAL A 86 -0.97 11.48 -4.51
N LEU A 87 -2.23 11.04 -4.53
CA LEU A 87 -2.91 10.53 -5.72
C LEU A 87 -3.59 11.64 -6.53
N GLY A 88 -4.03 12.72 -5.88
CA GLY A 88 -4.73 13.86 -6.51
C GLY A 88 -3.83 15.03 -6.91
N GLY A 89 -2.50 14.86 -6.88
CA GLY A 89 -1.56 15.87 -7.38
C GLY A 89 -1.74 16.18 -8.87
N GLU A 90 -1.02 17.19 -9.40
CA GLU A 90 -1.17 17.77 -10.76
C GLU A 90 -1.00 16.81 -11.97
N ALA A 91 -0.94 15.50 -11.76
CA ALA A 91 -1.09 14.51 -12.80
C ALA A 91 -2.58 14.40 -13.22
N GLY A 92 -3.08 15.41 -13.92
CA GLY A 92 -4.37 15.36 -14.65
C GLY A 92 -4.33 14.41 -15.86
N GLY A 93 -3.60 13.31 -15.76
CA GLY A 93 -3.41 12.30 -16.79
C GLY A 93 -3.70 10.90 -16.28
N ASP A 94 -3.77 9.95 -17.20
CA ASP A 94 -4.09 8.54 -16.93
C ASP A 94 -3.06 7.94 -15.95
N LEU A 95 -3.47 7.73 -14.70
CA LEU A 95 -2.68 7.06 -13.66
C LEU A 95 -2.83 5.55 -13.86
N SER A 96 -1.72 4.86 -14.12
CA SER A 96 -1.73 3.41 -14.21
C SER A 96 -0.65 2.80 -13.34
N PHE A 97 -0.98 1.67 -12.71
CA PHE A 97 -0.10 0.91 -11.85
C PHE A 97 0.10 -0.48 -12.44
N GLU A 98 1.34 -0.86 -12.67
CA GLU A 98 1.73 -2.24 -12.99
C GLU A 98 2.51 -2.81 -11.82
N SER A 99 1.87 -3.66 -11.03
CA SER A 99 2.41 -4.19 -9.78
C SER A 99 2.67 -5.70 -9.86
N VAL A 100 3.89 -6.11 -9.50
CA VAL A 100 4.25 -7.50 -9.22
C VAL A 100 4.33 -7.68 -7.71
N ARG A 101 3.59 -8.65 -7.17
CA ARG A 101 3.50 -8.87 -5.73
C ARG A 101 4.09 -10.22 -5.32
N THR A 102 4.63 -10.27 -4.12
CA THR A 102 5.23 -11.48 -3.53
C THR A 102 4.74 -11.60 -2.08
N PRO A 103 3.68 -12.38 -1.83
CA PRO A 103 3.09 -12.50 -0.52
C PRO A 103 3.82 -13.56 0.32
N PHE A 104 4.08 -13.22 1.57
CA PHE A 104 4.58 -14.09 2.62
C PHE A 104 3.50 -14.22 3.69
N PHE A 105 2.75 -15.31 3.62
CA PHE A 105 1.74 -15.61 4.63
C PHE A 105 2.43 -16.09 5.90
N LEU A 106 2.20 -15.36 7.00
CA LEU A 106 2.67 -15.74 8.34
C LEU A 106 1.67 -16.69 9.02
N SER A 107 0.40 -16.61 8.62
CA SER A 107 -0.70 -17.47 9.05
C SER A 107 -1.84 -17.38 8.01
N PRO A 108 -2.95 -18.14 8.17
CA PRO A 108 -4.15 -17.95 7.35
C PRO A 108 -4.77 -16.54 7.46
N SER A 109 -4.44 -15.79 8.52
CA SER A 109 -5.04 -14.49 8.84
C SER A 109 -4.05 -13.32 8.76
N MET A 110 -2.81 -13.54 8.31
CA MET A 110 -1.80 -12.48 8.23
C MET A 110 -0.80 -12.72 7.10
N ALA A 111 -0.51 -11.69 6.31
CA ALA A 111 0.45 -11.72 5.23
C ALA A 111 1.30 -10.44 5.19
N VAL A 112 2.57 -10.60 4.84
CA VAL A 112 3.46 -9.50 4.44
C VAL A 112 3.62 -9.56 2.92
N VAL A 113 3.34 -8.48 2.22
CA VAL A 113 3.31 -8.48 0.75
C VAL A 113 4.33 -7.50 0.24
N PHE A 114 5.36 -8.01 -0.41
CA PHE A 114 6.33 -7.16 -1.12
C PHE A 114 5.79 -6.84 -2.51
N SER A 115 5.74 -5.56 -2.83
CA SER A 115 5.22 -5.05 -4.09
C SER A 115 6.32 -4.28 -4.81
N SER A 116 6.55 -4.64 -6.07
CA SER A 116 7.32 -3.84 -7.02
C SER A 116 6.35 -3.29 -8.05
N SER A 117 6.18 -1.97 -8.08
CA SER A 117 5.20 -1.30 -8.92
C SER A 117 5.85 -0.30 -9.87
N VAL A 118 5.34 -0.22 -11.08
CA VAL A 118 5.63 0.86 -12.02
C VAL A 118 4.38 1.72 -12.10
N MET A 119 4.46 2.93 -11.55
CA MET A 119 3.43 3.95 -11.70
C MET A 119 3.74 4.77 -12.94
N ARG A 120 2.75 4.94 -13.83
CA ARG A 120 2.85 5.87 -14.95
C ARG A 120 1.92 7.05 -14.70
N ALA A 121 2.46 8.26 -14.74
CA ALA A 121 1.73 9.50 -14.55
C ALA A 121 2.34 10.57 -15.47
N GLY A 122 1.51 11.27 -16.25
CA GLY A 122 1.99 12.37 -17.11
C GLY A 122 3.05 11.99 -18.16
N GLY A 123 3.16 10.71 -18.53
CA GLY A 123 4.19 10.20 -19.45
C GLY A 123 5.52 9.84 -18.78
N GLU A 124 5.65 10.01 -17.46
CA GLU A 124 6.79 9.54 -16.68
C GLU A 124 6.51 8.17 -16.05
N GLU A 125 7.57 7.36 -15.91
CA GLU A 125 7.52 6.09 -15.17
C GLU A 125 8.24 6.23 -13.83
N HIS A 126 7.54 5.96 -12.74
CA HIS A 126 8.08 5.93 -11.39
C HIS A 126 8.07 4.50 -10.87
N ARG A 127 9.24 3.99 -10.50
CA ARG A 127 9.37 2.66 -9.88
C ARG A 127 9.24 2.79 -8.37
N MET A 128 8.36 1.98 -7.80
CA MET A 128 8.03 1.95 -6.39
C MET A 128 8.30 0.55 -5.86
N ASN A 129 8.96 0.46 -4.70
CA ASN A 129 9.10 -0.79 -3.96
C ASN A 129 8.61 -0.54 -2.55
N TYR A 130 7.65 -1.35 -2.13
CA TYR A 130 6.99 -1.19 -0.85
C TYR A 130 6.56 -2.55 -0.32
N ALA A 131 6.24 -2.59 0.97
CA ALA A 131 5.68 -3.74 1.62
C ALA A 131 4.45 -3.36 2.43
N ASP A 132 3.42 -4.19 2.36
CA ASP A 132 2.20 -4.04 3.13
C ASP A 132 2.05 -5.20 4.11
N ILE A 133 1.54 -4.91 5.31
CA ILE A 133 1.10 -5.96 6.24
C ILE A 133 -0.42 -5.97 6.22
N LEU A 134 -0.98 -7.10 5.80
CA LEU A 134 -2.41 -7.35 5.77
C LEU A 134 -2.80 -8.37 6.83
N VAL A 135 -3.98 -8.15 7.40
CA VAL A 135 -4.63 -9.05 8.37
C VAL A 135 -6.04 -9.36 7.91
N ARG A 136 -6.56 -10.53 8.30
CA ARG A 136 -7.98 -10.86 8.12
C ARG A 136 -8.80 -10.31 9.29
N GLN A 137 -9.85 -9.56 9.00
CA GLN A 137 -10.86 -9.09 9.94
C GLN A 137 -12.25 -9.29 9.32
N GLU A 138 -13.22 -9.78 10.11
CA GLU A 138 -14.62 -9.97 9.67
C GLU A 138 -14.77 -10.78 8.37
N GLY A 139 -13.81 -11.66 8.08
CA GLY A 139 -13.81 -12.50 6.88
C GLY A 139 -13.18 -11.86 5.64
N GLY A 140 -12.72 -10.61 5.71
CA GLY A 140 -12.01 -9.90 4.63
C GLY A 140 -10.56 -9.56 4.98
N TRP A 141 -9.75 -9.29 3.97
CA TRP A 141 -8.41 -8.71 4.15
C TRP A 141 -8.50 -7.20 4.37
N VAL A 142 -7.65 -6.68 5.24
CA VAL A 142 -7.46 -5.26 5.52
C VAL A 142 -5.98 -5.01 5.77
N PHE A 143 -5.44 -3.87 5.33
CA PHE A 143 -4.03 -3.54 5.57
C PHE A 143 -3.87 -2.70 6.83
N GLN A 144 -2.79 -2.94 7.59
CA GLN A 144 -2.53 -2.32 8.88
C GLN A 144 -1.19 -1.58 8.90
N THR A 145 -0.23 -2.00 8.08
CA THR A 145 1.06 -1.31 7.96
C THR A 145 1.38 -1.10 6.49
N MET A 146 1.85 0.10 6.17
CA MET A 146 2.46 0.47 4.89
C MET A 146 3.94 0.76 5.14
N ALA A 147 4.81 0.15 4.33
CA ALA A 147 6.24 0.43 4.33
C ALA A 147 6.65 0.82 2.91
N GLN A 148 6.80 2.11 2.65
CA GLN A 148 7.05 2.64 1.32
C GLN A 148 8.22 3.61 1.36
N ARG A 149 9.05 3.58 0.32
CA ARG A 149 10.20 4.50 0.22
C ARG A 149 9.78 5.89 -0.28
N GLY A 150 10.48 6.92 0.22
CA GLY A 150 10.51 8.27 -0.35
C GLY A 150 9.44 9.25 0.15
N TRP A 151 8.73 8.95 1.23
CA TRP A 151 7.68 9.84 1.77
C TRP A 151 8.13 10.68 2.98
N ALA A 152 9.30 10.43 3.58
CA ALA A 152 9.65 11.09 4.85
C ALA A 152 9.74 12.63 4.73
N ASP A 153 10.30 13.15 3.64
CA ASP A 153 10.48 14.59 3.45
C ASP A 153 9.13 15.31 3.37
N MET A 154 8.21 14.79 2.53
CA MET A 154 6.83 15.28 2.42
C MET A 154 6.12 15.26 3.78
N LEU A 155 6.27 14.19 4.57
CA LEU A 155 5.57 14.04 5.84
C LEU A 155 6.12 14.95 6.93
N ARG A 156 7.43 15.19 6.95
CA ARG A 156 8.06 16.16 7.86
C ARG A 156 7.57 17.57 7.55
N GLU A 157 7.49 17.95 6.28
CA GLU A 157 6.96 19.25 5.86
C GLU A 157 5.48 19.42 6.25
N GLN A 158 4.64 18.39 6.01
CA GLN A 158 3.24 18.43 6.41
C GLN A 158 3.08 18.60 7.92
N LYS A 159 3.87 17.89 8.72
CA LYS A 159 3.87 18.00 10.18
C LYS A 159 4.26 19.41 10.64
N GLN A 160 5.32 19.98 10.07
CA GLN A 160 5.76 21.34 10.41
C GLN A 160 4.69 22.39 10.09
N LYS A 161 4.00 22.26 8.94
CA LYS A 161 2.89 23.15 8.57
C LYS A 161 1.71 23.06 9.55
N GLN A 162 1.40 21.87 10.05
CA GLN A 162 0.34 21.67 11.05
C GLN A 162 0.72 22.30 12.39
N GLU A 163 1.97 22.14 12.84
CA GLU A 163 2.46 22.72 14.10
C GLU A 163 2.52 24.26 14.07
N GLN A 164 2.69 24.87 12.89
CA GLN A 164 2.68 26.32 12.72
C GLN A 164 1.27 26.92 12.59
N ALA A 165 0.26 26.09 12.32
CA ALA A 165 -1.12 26.51 12.10
C ALA A 165 -2.03 26.37 13.35
N GLY A 166 -1.52 25.79 14.44
CA GLY A 166 -2.18 25.63 15.73
C GLY A 166 -1.64 26.59 16.79
#